data_AF-A0A1I7Y3E4-F1
#
_entry.id   AF-A0A1I7Y3E4-F1
#
_cell.length_a   1.000
_cell.length_b   1.000
_cell.length_c   1.000
_cell.angle_alpha   90.00
_cell.angle_beta   90.00
_cell.angle_gamma   90.00
#
_symmetry.space_group_name_H-M   'P 1'
#
loop_
_entity.id
_entity.type
_entity.pdbx_description
1 polymer ?
#
loop_
_entity_poly.entity_id
_entity_poly.type
_entity_poly.pdbx_seq_one_letter_code
_entity_poly.pdbx_strand_id
1 'polypeptide(L)'
;MTLYGQDIDEAHSPLTSNLAHNIALEPADRDFIGRRALEAEQAAGVQLKLVGLVLEERGVLRAHQVVRIAQIGEGEITSGSFSPTL
;
A
#
# COMPACT_ATOMS: atom_id res chain seq x y z
N MET A 1 6.98 7.53 4.57
CA MET A 1 6.46 6.90 5.81
C MET A 1 4.96 6.83 5.68
N THR A 2 4.32 5.74 6.10
CA THR A 2 2.86 5.57 5.96
C THR A 2 2.10 6.31 7.05
N LEU A 3 0.91 6.83 6.72
CA LEU A 3 0.01 7.50 7.66
C LEU A 3 -1.33 6.77 7.79
N TYR A 4 -1.77 6.52 9.03
CA TYR A 4 -3.08 5.94 9.30
C TYR A 4 -4.23 6.87 8.89
N GLY A 5 -5.22 6.33 8.19
CA GLY A 5 -6.30 7.08 7.56
C GLY A 5 -5.95 7.67 6.19
N GLN A 6 -4.77 7.36 5.65
CA GLN A 6 -4.38 7.69 4.26
C GLN A 6 -3.79 6.46 3.57
N ASP A 7 -2.60 6.00 3.97
CA ASP A 7 -1.89 4.90 3.31
C ASP A 7 -2.20 3.53 3.94
N ILE A 8 -2.74 3.54 5.16
CA ILE A 8 -3.16 2.36 5.92
C ILE A 8 -4.46 2.67 6.68
N ASP A 9 -5.33 1.67 6.78
CA ASP A 9 -6.57 1.68 7.55
C ASP A 9 -7.04 0.22 7.76
N GLU A 10 -8.27 0.03 8.23
CA GLU A 10 -8.86 -1.29 8.44
C GLU A 10 -9.19 -2.06 7.14
N ALA A 11 -9.21 -1.39 5.98
CA ALA A 11 -9.52 -1.99 4.69
C ALA A 11 -8.27 -2.55 3.98
N HIS A 12 -7.07 -2.13 4.39
CA HIS A 12 -5.81 -2.49 3.73
C HIS A 12 -4.93 -3.38 4.62
N SER A 13 -4.34 -4.42 4.02
CA SER A 13 -3.42 -5.29 4.73
C SER A 13 -2.01 -4.68 4.78
N PRO A 14 -1.17 -5.08 5.75
CA PRO A 14 0.26 -4.78 5.73
C PRO A 14 0.97 -5.19 4.43
N LEU A 15 0.46 -6.20 3.72
CA LEU A 15 1.03 -6.68 2.46
C LEU A 15 0.77 -5.71 1.31
N THR A 16 -0.40 -5.06 1.29
CA THR A 16 -0.73 -4.04 0.30
C THR A 16 -0.05 -2.70 0.55
N SER A 17 0.33 -2.42 1.81
CA SER A 17 0.83 -1.10 2.24
C SER A 17 2.35 -1.01 2.46
N ASN A 18 3.14 -1.87 1.81
CA ASN A 18 4.61 -1.93 1.95
C ASN A 18 5.10 -2.19 3.39
N LEU A 19 4.29 -2.79 4.26
CA LEU A 19 4.63 -3.09 5.66
C LEU A 19 4.94 -4.57 5.91
N ALA A 20 4.96 -5.41 4.87
CA ALA A 20 5.27 -6.84 4.99
C ALA A 20 6.56 -7.12 5.78
N HIS A 21 7.59 -6.28 5.59
CA HIS A 21 8.88 -6.40 6.27
C HIS A 21 8.82 -6.17 7.80
N ASN A 22 7.75 -5.57 8.30
CA ASN A 22 7.53 -5.36 9.74
C ASN A 22 6.88 -6.57 10.42
N ILE A 23 6.47 -7.59 9.64
CA ILE A 23 5.84 -8.80 10.16
C ILE A 23 6.88 -9.91 10.24
N ALA A 24 7.16 -10.38 11.46
CA ALA A 24 7.94 -11.61 11.63
C ALA A 24 7.03 -12.84 11.45
N LEU A 25 7.23 -13.60 10.37
CA LEU A 25 6.52 -14.86 10.12
C LEU A 25 7.16 -16.05 10.86
N GLU A 26 8.43 -15.89 11.22
CA GLU A 26 9.15 -16.84 12.06
C GLU A 26 9.10 -16.44 13.55
N PRO A 27 9.06 -17.42 14.46
CA PRO A 27 8.94 -18.85 14.17
C PRO A 27 7.54 -19.22 13.63
N ALA A 28 7.47 -20.25 12.78
CA ALA A 28 6.25 -20.66 12.08
C ALA A 28 5.08 -21.07 13.00
N ASP A 29 5.34 -21.40 14.26
CA ASP A 29 4.34 -21.78 15.26
C ASP A 29 3.71 -20.57 15.99
N ARG A 30 4.22 -19.36 15.78
CA ARG A 30 3.71 -18.15 16.44
C ARG A 30 2.36 -17.71 15.89
N ASP A 31 1.26 -18.01 16.57
CA ASP A 31 -0.09 -17.60 16.15
C ASP A 31 -0.48 -16.21 16.68
N PHE A 32 -0.22 -15.16 15.89
CA PHE A 32 -0.62 -13.79 16.20
C PHE A 32 -1.91 -13.40 15.48
N ILE A 33 -2.61 -12.39 16.02
CA ILE A 33 -3.87 -11.90 15.44
C ILE A 33 -3.64 -11.46 13.99
N GLY A 34 -4.37 -12.07 13.06
CA GLY A 34 -4.27 -11.79 11.62
C GLY A 34 -3.29 -12.67 10.85
N ARG A 35 -2.49 -13.53 11.50
CA ARG A 35 -1.52 -14.42 10.81
C ARG A 35 -2.14 -15.22 9.69
N ARG A 36 -3.22 -15.96 9.99
CA ARG A 36 -3.91 -16.83 9.03
C ARG A 36 -4.46 -16.05 7.84
N ALA A 37 -4.91 -14.82 8.05
CA ALA A 37 -5.42 -13.96 6.98
C ALA A 37 -4.28 -13.51 6.05
N LEU A 38 -3.13 -13.12 6.61
CA LEU A 38 -1.94 -12.74 5.83
C LEU A 38 -1.38 -13.92 5.03
N GLU A 39 -1.33 -15.11 5.62
CA GLU A 39 -0.89 -16.33 4.92
C GLU A 39 -1.82 -16.68 3.75
N ALA A 40 -3.14 -16.56 3.96
CA ALA A 40 -4.13 -16.78 2.91
C ALA A 40 -4.01 -15.73 1.78
N GLU A 41 -3.80 -14.46 2.12
CA GLU A 41 -3.59 -13.38 1.15
C GLU A 41 -2.31 -13.59 0.33
N GLN A 42 -1.19 -13.99 0.97
CA GLN A 42 0.04 -14.33 0.25
C GLN A 42 -0.17 -15.51 -0.70
N ALA A 43 -0.86 -16.56 -0.26
CA ALA A 43 -1.13 -17.74 -1.08
C ALA A 43 -2.05 -17.44 -2.28
N ALA A 44 -3.02 -16.54 -2.10
CA ALA A 44 -3.91 -16.08 -3.17
C ALA A 44 -3.24 -15.08 -4.14
N GLY A 45 -2.13 -14.48 -3.73
CA GLY A 45 -1.48 -13.38 -4.44
C GLY A 45 -2.07 -12.03 -4.05
N VAL A 46 -1.19 -11.11 -3.61
CA VAL A 46 -1.57 -9.76 -3.18
C VAL A 46 -2.05 -8.94 -4.39
N GLN A 47 -3.28 -8.42 -4.31
CA GLN A 47 -3.95 -7.78 -5.45
C GLN A 47 -3.64 -6.28 -5.59
N LEU A 48 -3.31 -5.61 -4.48
CA LEU A 48 -2.99 -4.18 -4.46
C LEU A 48 -1.53 -3.96 -4.05
N LYS A 49 -0.93 -2.90 -4.59
CA LYS A 49 0.43 -2.50 -4.24
C LYS A 49 0.53 -1.00 -4.09
N LEU A 50 0.95 -0.55 -2.91
CA LEU A 50 1.30 0.84 -2.68
C LEU A 50 2.61 1.18 -3.40
N VAL A 51 2.57 2.20 -4.27
CA VAL A 51 3.73 2.66 -5.05
C VAL A 51 3.88 4.18 -4.94
N GLY A 52 5.11 4.67 -5.11
CA GLY A 52 5.35 6.10 -5.25
C GLY A 52 4.97 6.59 -6.65
N LEU A 53 4.34 7.76 -6.72
CA LEU A 53 4.03 8.44 -7.98
C LEU A 53 4.84 9.73 -8.08
N VAL A 54 5.34 10.01 -9.28
CA VAL A 54 5.98 11.28 -9.62
C VAL A 54 5.20 11.90 -10.76
N LEU A 55 4.77 13.15 -10.60
CA LEU A 55 4.16 13.91 -11.68
C LEU A 55 5.30 14.56 -12.48
N GLU A 56 5.37 14.26 -13.78
CA GLU A 56 6.43 14.78 -14.66
C GLU A 56 6.29 16.28 -14.94
N GLU A 57 5.07 16.80 -14.81
CA GLU A 57 4.74 18.19 -15.04
C GLU A 57 4.53 18.96 -13.74
N ARG A 58 4.33 20.28 -13.85
CA ARG A 58 4.05 21.15 -12.71
C ARG A 58 2.68 20.83 -12.12
N GLY A 59 2.67 20.38 -10.88
CA GLY A 59 1.43 20.17 -10.13
C GLY A 59 1.69 19.53 -8.78
N VAL A 60 0.62 19.33 -8.03
CA VAL A 60 0.64 18.58 -6.76
C VAL A 60 -0.46 17.55 -6.82
N LEU A 61 -0.07 16.28 -6.77
CA LEU A 61 -1.00 15.16 -6.61
C LEU A 61 -1.64 15.22 -5.23
N ARG A 62 -2.94 14.90 -5.14
CA ARG A 62 -3.73 14.95 -3.91
C ARG A 62 -4.42 13.61 -3.67
N ALA A 63 -4.72 13.34 -2.41
CA ALA A 63 -5.46 12.16 -2.00
C ALA A 63 -6.82 12.05 -2.73
N HIS A 64 -7.31 10.82 -2.88
CA HIS A 64 -8.60 10.48 -3.51
C HIS A 64 -8.73 10.76 -5.01
N GLN A 65 -7.62 11.09 -5.67
CA GLN A 65 -7.58 11.17 -7.13
C GLN A 65 -7.44 9.77 -7.74
N VAL A 66 -8.17 9.52 -8.82
CA VAL A 66 -8.09 8.25 -9.57
C VAL A 66 -6.80 8.22 -10.38
N VAL A 67 -6.05 7.12 -10.25
CA VAL A 67 -4.90 6.80 -11.09
C VAL A 67 -5.37 5.82 -12.16
N ARG A 68 -5.12 6.11 -13.43
CA ARG A 68 -5.49 5.23 -14.55
C ARG A 68 -4.22 4.72 -15.21
N ILE A 69 -4.01 3.41 -15.19
CA ILE A 69 -2.87 2.76 -15.82
C ILE A 69 -3.39 1.88 -16.95
N ALA A 70 -2.96 2.19 -18.18
CA ALA A 70 -3.33 1.41 -19.36
C ALA A 70 -3.02 -0.07 -19.14
N GLN A 71 -3.97 -0.94 -19.50
CA GLN A 71 -3.86 -2.40 -19.40
C GLN A 71 -3.80 -2.98 -17.97
N ILE A 72 -3.70 -2.16 -16.93
CA ILE A 72 -3.70 -2.61 -15.53
C ILE A 72 -5.02 -2.27 -14.84
N GLY A 73 -5.55 -1.05 -15.06
CA GLY A 73 -6.81 -0.61 -14.49
C GLY A 73 -6.71 0.69 -13.72
N GLU A 74 -7.57 0.83 -12.70
CA GLU A 74 -7.67 2.01 -11.86
C GLU A 74 -7.08 1.77 -10.47
N GLY A 75 -6.53 2.83 -9.88
CA GLY A 75 -6.13 2.90 -8.48
C GLY A 75 -6.44 4.27 -7.90
N GLU A 76 -5.96 4.53 -6.70
CA GLU A 76 -6.23 5.77 -5.97
C GLU A 76 -4.92 6.35 -5.42
N ILE A 77 -4.78 7.67 -5.47
CA ILE A 77 -3.73 8.38 -4.75
C ILE A 77 -4.11 8.43 -3.28
N THR A 78 -3.32 7.79 -2.41
CA THR A 78 -3.54 7.81 -0.95
C THR A 78 -3.07 9.12 -0.32
N SER A 79 -1.91 9.63 -0.76
CA SER A 79 -1.29 10.84 -0.23
C SER A 79 -0.42 11.54 -1.27
N GLY A 80 -0.17 12.84 -1.09
CA GLY A 80 0.66 13.62 -2.00
C GLY A 80 0.94 15.04 -1.51
N SER A 81 2.18 15.50 -1.74
CA SER A 81 2.62 16.86 -1.42
C SER A 81 3.67 17.33 -2.43
N PHE A 82 3.98 18.63 -2.41
CA PHE A 82 5.21 19.12 -3.03
C PHE A 82 6.42 18.55 -2.26
N SER A 83 7.45 18.09 -2.98
CA SER A 83 8.71 17.62 -2.41
C SER A 83 9.80 18.66 -2.68
N PRO A 84 10.25 19.45 -1.69
CA PRO A 84 11.26 20.49 -1.91
C PRO A 84 12.66 19.97 -2.29
N THR A 85 12.89 18.67 -2.14
CA THR A 85 14.19 18.02 -2.38
C THR A 85 14.23 17.16 -3.64
N LEU A 86 13.07 16.91 -4.27
CA LEU A 86 12.97 16.18 -5.54
C LEU A 86 12.78 17.16 -6.71
#